data_AF-F4H4G9-F1
#
_entry.id   AF-F4H4G9-F1
#
_cell.length_a   1.000
_cell.length_b   1.000
_cell.length_c   1.000
_cell.angle_alpha   90.00
_cell.angle_beta   90.00
_cell.angle_gamma   90.00
#
_symmetry.space_group_name_H-M   'P 1'
#
loop_
_entity.id
_entity.type
_entity.pdbx_description
1 polymer ?
#
loop_
_entity_poly.entity_id
_entity_poly.type
_entity_poly.pdbx_seq_one_letter_code
_entity_poly.pdbx_strand_id
1 'polypeptide(L)'
;MPDTSPFPDALPVLSAGRHRHPRYGGCAMEWASLLAGERWSDHPACTHPLLAHLTRSVNDRVSDDARTALAHLVPTLVGLRSDDREWALEVAYVSVRHALRHAEPSDVRDLVVALLTLDRLLAASDARLPTQRRPETTALLAPVGPGDIAWAERFTRAMGVPRRARGLTRMVVEVSVATVAAAPHADDALVAMLTDAVGACQRLSGRAQPDAALPSAARSGARQQVPTWSGSAA
;
A
#
# COMPACT_ATOMS: atom_id res chain seq x y z
N MET A 1 -37.53 -6.85 15.21
CA MET A 1 -37.10 -5.94 14.13
C MET A 1 -35.91 -6.61 13.45
N PRO A 2 -35.75 -6.57 12.11
CA PRO A 2 -34.52 -7.04 11.52
C PRO A 2 -33.37 -6.18 12.06
N ASP A 3 -32.29 -6.83 12.47
CA ASP A 3 -31.09 -6.14 12.91
C ASP A 3 -30.61 -5.25 11.75
N THR A 4 -30.50 -3.95 12.04
CA THR A 4 -30.05 -2.91 11.10
C THR A 4 -28.58 -2.57 11.30
N SER A 5 -27.89 -3.32 12.16
CA SER A 5 -26.44 -3.23 12.33
C SER A 5 -25.74 -3.41 10.97
N PRO A 6 -24.87 -2.47 10.57
CA PRO A 6 -24.02 -2.64 9.39
C PRO A 6 -22.93 -3.71 9.62
N PHE A 7 -22.74 -4.14 10.88
CA PHE A 7 -21.80 -5.18 11.24
C PHE A 7 -22.48 -6.56 11.23
N PRO A 8 -21.91 -7.56 10.54
CA PRO A 8 -22.45 -8.90 10.53
C PRO A 8 -22.30 -9.58 11.89
N ASP A 9 -23.21 -10.51 12.21
CA ASP A 9 -23.18 -11.30 13.44
C ASP A 9 -21.91 -12.15 13.61
N ALA A 10 -21.23 -12.45 12.51
CA ALA A 10 -19.94 -13.12 12.45
C ALA A 10 -19.06 -12.53 11.35
N LEU A 11 -17.74 -12.58 11.54
CA LEU A 11 -16.80 -12.14 10.51
C LEU A 11 -16.89 -13.07 9.27
N PRO A 12 -17.06 -12.51 8.05
CA PRO A 12 -17.16 -13.29 6.81
C PRO A 12 -15.89 -14.10 6.55
N VAL A 13 -15.95 -15.34 6.09
CA VAL A 13 -14.73 -16.07 5.67
C VAL A 13 -14.02 -15.33 4.53
N LEU A 14 -12.69 -15.22 4.60
CA LEU A 14 -11.90 -14.61 3.52
C LEU A 14 -11.90 -15.50 2.27
N SER A 15 -12.35 -14.96 1.14
CA SER A 15 -12.50 -15.68 -0.13
C SER A 15 -12.08 -14.84 -1.33
N ALA A 16 -11.77 -15.52 -2.44
CA ALA A 16 -11.44 -14.87 -3.70
C ALA A 16 -12.67 -14.21 -4.35
N GLY A 17 -12.45 -13.11 -5.07
CA GLY A 17 -13.46 -12.41 -5.83
C GLY A 17 -14.31 -11.42 -5.02
N ARG A 18 -15.33 -10.87 -5.68
CA ARG A 18 -16.23 -9.85 -5.12
C ARG A 18 -17.51 -10.47 -4.58
N HIS A 19 -17.94 -10.01 -3.42
CA HIS A 19 -19.11 -10.51 -2.70
C HIS A 19 -20.15 -9.40 -2.53
N ARG A 20 -21.41 -9.70 -2.86
CA ARG A 20 -22.50 -8.73 -2.71
C ARG A 20 -22.96 -8.54 -1.26
N HIS A 21 -22.62 -9.48 -0.37
CA HIS A 21 -23.08 -9.48 1.01
C HIS A 21 -22.09 -10.26 1.91
N PRO A 22 -21.83 -9.80 3.15
CA PRO A 22 -20.92 -10.46 4.11
C PRO A 22 -21.18 -11.96 4.33
N ARG A 23 -22.44 -12.38 4.30
CA ARG A 23 -22.85 -13.79 4.46
C ARG A 23 -22.28 -14.76 3.40
N TYR A 24 -21.78 -14.25 2.27
CA TYR A 24 -21.22 -15.07 1.19
C TYR A 24 -19.69 -15.18 1.25
N GLY A 25 -19.07 -14.70 2.34
CA GLY A 25 -17.64 -14.45 2.41
C GLY A 25 -17.30 -13.00 2.08
N GLY A 26 -16.01 -12.70 2.05
CA GLY A 26 -15.50 -11.38 1.68
C GLY A 26 -14.05 -11.44 1.25
N CYS A 27 -13.65 -10.58 0.31
CA CYS A 27 -12.23 -10.34 0.06
C CYS A 27 -11.64 -9.42 1.14
N ALA A 28 -10.31 -9.35 1.20
CA ALA A 28 -9.60 -8.49 2.13
C ALA A 28 -10.05 -7.01 2.08
N MET A 29 -10.42 -6.48 0.91
CA MET A 29 -10.89 -5.09 0.78
C MET A 29 -12.33 -4.89 1.26
N GLU A 30 -13.19 -5.89 1.14
CA GLU A 30 -14.53 -5.84 1.71
C GLU A 30 -14.47 -5.87 3.24
N TRP A 31 -13.59 -6.69 3.82
CA TRP A 31 -13.28 -6.62 5.25
C TRP A 31 -12.72 -5.24 5.65
N ALA A 32 -11.80 -4.67 4.87
CA ALA A 32 -11.28 -3.33 5.15
C ALA A 32 -12.41 -2.28 5.17
N SER A 33 -13.35 -2.34 4.21
CA SER A 33 -14.53 -1.46 4.18
C SER A 33 -15.38 -1.61 5.44
N LEU A 34 -15.60 -2.85 5.90
CA LEU A 34 -16.35 -3.15 7.11
C LEU A 34 -15.66 -2.57 8.36
N LEU A 35 -14.36 -2.79 8.50
CA LEU A 35 -13.58 -2.28 9.63
C LEU A 35 -13.50 -0.75 9.67
N ALA A 36 -13.51 -0.11 8.50
CA ALA A 36 -13.55 1.34 8.38
C ALA A 36 -14.94 1.94 8.64
N GLY A 37 -15.99 1.11 8.84
CA GLY A 37 -17.37 1.56 8.95
C GLY A 37 -17.95 2.09 7.63
N GLU A 38 -17.35 1.72 6.50
CA GLU A 38 -17.82 2.09 5.17
C GLU A 38 -18.91 1.12 4.67
N ARG A 39 -19.55 1.48 3.55
CA ARG A 39 -20.43 0.56 2.85
C ARG A 39 -19.61 -0.62 2.33
N TRP A 40 -20.12 -1.84 2.53
CA TRP A 40 -19.54 -3.09 2.01
C TRP A 40 -19.15 -2.96 0.53
N SER A 41 -17.85 -3.00 0.26
CA SER A 41 -17.27 -2.77 -1.06
C SER A 41 -15.86 -3.34 -1.17
N ASP A 42 -15.53 -3.93 -2.31
CA ASP A 42 -14.15 -4.32 -2.65
C ASP A 42 -13.31 -3.12 -3.16
N HIS A 43 -13.93 -1.94 -3.25
CA HIS A 43 -13.29 -0.65 -3.57
C HIS A 43 -13.56 0.35 -2.43
N PRO A 44 -13.02 0.12 -1.22
CA PRO A 44 -13.21 1.04 -0.10
C PRO A 44 -12.52 2.38 -0.35
N ALA A 45 -13.07 3.44 0.25
CA ALA A 45 -12.45 4.77 0.25
C ALA A 45 -11.31 4.88 1.28
N CYS A 46 -11.29 4.03 2.31
CA CYS A 46 -10.31 4.04 3.39
C CYS A 46 -8.89 3.65 2.96
N THR A 47 -8.74 3.08 1.76
CA THR A 47 -7.48 2.55 1.24
C THR A 47 -7.16 3.18 -0.11
N HIS A 48 -5.89 3.51 -0.36
CA HIS A 48 -5.43 4.07 -1.62
C HIS A 48 -5.83 3.15 -2.81
N PRO A 49 -6.41 3.68 -3.91
CA PRO A 49 -6.99 2.84 -4.97
C PRO A 49 -6.05 1.81 -5.58
N LEU A 50 -4.76 2.14 -5.75
CA LEU A 50 -3.80 1.18 -6.30
C LEU A 50 -3.39 0.11 -5.26
N LEU A 51 -3.33 0.46 -3.98
CA LEU A 51 -3.05 -0.51 -2.92
C LEU A 51 -4.25 -1.46 -2.74
N ALA A 52 -5.47 -0.95 -2.83
CA ALA A 52 -6.68 -1.76 -2.85
C ALA A 52 -6.72 -2.68 -4.08
N HIS A 53 -6.28 -2.20 -5.24
CA HIS A 53 -6.14 -3.04 -6.44
C HIS A 53 -5.10 -4.16 -6.24
N LEU A 54 -3.89 -3.84 -5.77
CA LEU A 54 -2.87 -4.85 -5.44
C LEU A 54 -3.42 -5.88 -4.44
N THR A 55 -4.08 -5.42 -3.38
CA THR A 55 -4.65 -6.30 -2.34
C THR A 55 -5.64 -7.29 -2.93
N ARG A 56 -6.57 -6.85 -3.79
CA ARG A 56 -7.52 -7.76 -4.45
C ARG A 56 -6.81 -8.73 -5.39
N SER A 57 -5.87 -8.24 -6.20
CA SER A 57 -5.11 -9.09 -7.11
C SER A 57 -4.33 -10.19 -6.39
N VAL A 58 -3.79 -9.89 -5.20
CA VAL A 58 -3.14 -10.87 -4.30
C VAL A 58 -4.17 -11.80 -3.67
N ASN A 59 -5.24 -11.27 -3.06
CA ASN A 59 -6.32 -12.04 -2.44
C ASN A 59 -6.89 -13.13 -3.37
N ASP A 60 -7.04 -12.80 -4.65
CA ASP A 60 -7.63 -13.68 -5.66
C ASP A 60 -6.66 -14.74 -6.20
N ARG A 61 -5.37 -14.62 -5.90
CA ARG A 61 -4.31 -15.52 -6.41
C ARG A 61 -3.68 -16.40 -5.35
N VAL A 62 -3.73 -16.00 -4.09
CA VAL A 62 -3.25 -16.84 -2.99
C VAL A 62 -4.21 -17.99 -2.72
N SER A 63 -3.67 -19.12 -2.28
CA SER A 63 -4.45 -20.26 -1.79
C SER A 63 -5.35 -19.87 -0.60
N ASP A 64 -6.35 -20.71 -0.29
CA ASP A 64 -7.24 -20.49 0.85
C ASP A 64 -6.47 -20.48 2.18
N ASP A 65 -5.48 -21.36 2.33
CA ASP A 65 -4.62 -21.42 3.52
C ASP A 65 -3.82 -20.13 3.68
N ALA A 66 -3.15 -19.68 2.61
CA ALA A 66 -2.38 -18.44 2.60
C ALA A 66 -3.25 -17.18 2.77
N ARG A 67 -4.52 -17.21 2.35
CA ARG A 67 -5.44 -16.08 2.52
C ARG A 67 -5.68 -15.73 3.99
N THR A 68 -5.52 -16.70 4.90
CA THR A 68 -5.58 -16.45 6.35
C THR A 68 -4.48 -15.47 6.81
N ALA A 69 -3.31 -15.46 6.18
CA ALA A 69 -2.27 -14.48 6.47
C ALA A 69 -2.73 -13.05 6.15
N LEU A 70 -3.56 -12.87 5.12
CA LEU A 70 -4.11 -11.56 4.75
C LEU A 70 -5.02 -10.99 5.85
N ALA A 71 -5.71 -11.83 6.63
CA ALA A 71 -6.57 -11.38 7.73
C ALA A 71 -5.83 -10.49 8.73
N HIS A 72 -4.56 -10.79 9.00
CA HIS A 72 -3.70 -9.99 9.90
C HIS A 72 -3.26 -8.67 9.27
N LEU A 73 -3.20 -8.59 7.94
CA LEU A 73 -2.86 -7.37 7.22
C LEU A 73 -4.05 -6.42 7.06
N VAL A 74 -5.29 -6.94 6.97
CA VAL A 74 -6.48 -6.11 6.70
C VAL A 74 -6.60 -4.88 7.62
N PRO A 75 -6.45 -4.98 8.96
CA PRO A 75 -6.57 -3.80 9.83
C PRO A 75 -5.56 -2.70 9.50
N THR A 76 -4.37 -3.08 9.00
CA THR A 76 -3.30 -2.12 8.66
C THR A 76 -3.55 -1.36 7.36
N LEU A 77 -4.48 -1.82 6.52
CA LEU A 77 -4.87 -1.16 5.27
C LEU A 77 -5.83 0.01 5.54
N VAL A 78 -6.56 -0.02 6.65
CA VAL A 78 -7.55 1.01 7.01
C VAL A 78 -6.84 2.33 7.28
N GLY A 79 -7.23 3.38 6.55
CA GLY A 79 -6.66 4.71 6.68
C GLY A 79 -5.40 4.94 5.84
N LEU A 80 -4.86 3.92 5.16
CA LEU A 80 -3.76 4.08 4.20
C LEU A 80 -4.28 4.66 2.89
N ARG A 81 -4.63 5.94 2.93
CA ARG A 81 -5.22 6.71 1.84
C ARG A 81 -4.41 7.99 1.60
N SER A 82 -4.21 8.32 0.34
CA SER A 82 -3.66 9.60 -0.11
C SER A 82 -4.14 9.92 -1.52
N ASP A 83 -4.13 11.19 -1.90
CA ASP A 83 -4.30 11.62 -3.29
C ASP A 83 -2.95 11.91 -3.97
N ASP A 84 -1.84 11.78 -3.23
CA ASP A 84 -0.49 11.95 -3.74
C ASP A 84 -0.15 10.86 -4.76
N ARG A 85 0.35 11.29 -5.92
CA ARG A 85 0.76 10.39 -7.01
C ARG A 85 1.95 9.53 -6.63
N GLU A 86 2.77 9.96 -5.67
CA GLU A 86 3.91 9.19 -5.15
C GLU A 86 3.47 7.82 -4.62
N TRP A 87 2.31 7.73 -3.96
CA TRP A 87 1.80 6.48 -3.42
C TRP A 87 1.57 5.43 -4.51
N ALA A 88 1.00 5.85 -5.64
CA ALA A 88 0.79 4.95 -6.78
C ALA A 88 2.12 4.48 -7.40
N LEU A 89 3.13 5.37 -7.46
CA LEU A 89 4.45 5.03 -7.96
C LEU A 89 5.18 4.07 -7.01
N GLU A 90 5.10 4.29 -5.70
CA GLU A 90 5.72 3.43 -4.68
C GLU A 90 5.12 2.04 -4.65
N VAL A 91 3.79 1.92 -4.69
CA VAL A 91 3.12 0.61 -4.74
C VAL A 91 3.58 -0.17 -5.98
N ALA A 92 3.59 0.47 -7.15
CA ALA A 92 4.06 -0.18 -8.38
C ALA A 92 5.56 -0.51 -8.33
N TYR A 93 6.38 0.36 -7.73
CA TYR A 93 7.82 0.14 -7.57
C TYR A 93 8.12 -1.04 -6.66
N VAL A 94 7.40 -1.18 -5.54
CA VAL A 94 7.50 -2.37 -4.68
C VAL A 94 7.05 -3.62 -5.44
N SER A 95 5.92 -3.58 -6.16
CA SER A 95 5.43 -4.73 -6.92
C SER A 95 6.44 -5.22 -7.96
N VAL A 96 7.01 -4.33 -8.78
CA VAL A 96 7.98 -4.73 -9.81
C VAL A 96 9.29 -5.26 -9.22
N ARG A 97 9.70 -4.78 -8.03
CA ARG A 97 10.86 -5.31 -7.33
C ARG A 97 10.67 -6.77 -6.91
N HIS A 98 9.47 -7.13 -6.48
CA HIS A 98 9.11 -8.50 -6.18
C HIS A 98 9.06 -9.34 -7.46
N ALA A 99 8.40 -8.86 -8.51
CA ALA A 99 8.32 -9.54 -9.80
C ALA A 99 9.69 -9.86 -10.41
N LEU A 100 10.64 -8.91 -10.38
CA LEU A 100 11.96 -9.11 -10.97
C LEU A 100 12.78 -10.21 -10.29
N ARG A 101 12.49 -10.56 -9.02
CA ARG A 101 13.12 -11.70 -8.32
C ARG A 101 12.65 -13.06 -8.82
N HIS A 102 11.52 -13.08 -9.51
CA HIS A 102 10.87 -14.27 -10.05
C HIS A 102 10.75 -14.23 -11.58
N ALA A 103 11.47 -13.31 -12.23
CA ALA A 103 11.37 -13.11 -13.67
C ALA A 103 11.99 -14.26 -14.44
N GLU A 104 11.26 -14.76 -15.44
CA GLU A 104 11.82 -15.61 -16.47
C GLU A 104 12.67 -14.78 -17.46
N PRO A 105 13.63 -15.38 -18.17
CA PRO A 105 14.51 -14.65 -19.09
C PRO A 105 13.78 -13.82 -20.15
N SER A 106 12.59 -14.23 -20.57
CA SER A 106 11.74 -13.49 -21.52
C SER A 106 11.21 -12.16 -20.95
N ASP A 107 11.02 -12.09 -19.63
CA ASP A 107 10.29 -11.02 -18.97
C ASP A 107 11.24 -9.96 -18.37
N VAL A 108 12.50 -10.34 -18.14
CA VAL A 108 13.52 -9.51 -17.48
C VAL A 108 13.60 -8.12 -18.10
N ARG A 109 13.65 -8.01 -19.43
CA ARG A 109 13.79 -6.71 -20.10
C ARG A 109 12.63 -5.77 -19.81
N ASP A 110 11.40 -6.27 -19.87
CA ASP A 110 10.20 -5.47 -19.66
C ASP A 110 10.07 -5.04 -18.19
N LEU A 111 10.38 -5.95 -17.26
CA LEU A 111 10.37 -5.67 -15.82
C LEU A 111 11.48 -4.67 -15.43
N VAL A 112 12.67 -4.76 -16.06
CA VAL A 112 13.74 -3.78 -15.85
C VAL A 112 13.35 -2.41 -16.40
N VAL A 113 12.68 -2.33 -17.56
CA VAL A 113 12.14 -1.06 -18.08
C VAL A 113 11.13 -0.46 -17.11
N ALA A 114 10.20 -1.27 -16.59
CA ALA A 114 9.21 -0.81 -15.61
C ALA A 114 9.89 -0.29 -14.32
N LEU A 115 10.86 -1.04 -13.79
CA LEU A 115 11.64 -0.66 -12.60
C LEU A 115 12.37 0.67 -12.80
N LEU A 116 13.13 0.81 -13.90
CA LEU A 116 13.88 2.03 -14.21
C LEU A 116 12.96 3.23 -14.45
N THR A 117 11.82 3.02 -15.09
CA THR A 117 10.82 4.07 -15.31
C THR A 117 10.26 4.58 -13.98
N LEU A 118 9.88 3.67 -13.08
CA LEU A 118 9.33 4.02 -11.76
C LEU A 118 10.39 4.69 -10.86
N ASP A 119 11.61 4.16 -10.82
CA ASP A 119 12.72 4.75 -10.04
C ASP A 119 13.01 6.20 -10.47
N ARG A 120 12.98 6.46 -11.78
CA ARG A 120 13.16 7.80 -12.36
C ARG A 120 12.01 8.73 -12.01
N LEU A 121 10.77 8.24 -12.02
CA LEU A 121 9.59 9.04 -11.65
C LEU A 121 9.59 9.39 -10.16
N LEU A 122 10.13 8.52 -9.31
CA LEU A 122 10.29 8.72 -7.87
C LEU A 122 11.50 9.60 -7.50
N ALA A 123 12.40 9.89 -8.44
CA ALA A 123 13.63 10.62 -8.14
C ALA A 123 13.37 12.00 -7.52
N ALA A 124 12.37 12.74 -8.00
CA ALA A 124 12.03 14.05 -7.45
C ALA A 124 11.56 13.97 -5.98
N SER A 125 10.68 13.01 -5.66
CA SER A 125 10.21 12.77 -4.29
C SER A 125 11.32 12.38 -3.33
N ASP A 126 12.36 11.69 -3.83
CA ASP A 126 13.52 11.31 -3.03
C ASP A 126 14.61 12.38 -2.95
N ALA A 127 14.40 13.56 -3.52
CA ALA A 127 15.44 14.57 -3.72
C ALA A 127 16.70 14.02 -4.44
N ARG A 128 16.50 13.11 -5.40
CA ARG A 128 17.53 12.52 -6.26
C ARG A 128 17.49 13.11 -7.67
N LEU A 129 18.63 13.07 -8.36
CA LEU A 129 18.67 13.36 -9.80
C LEU A 129 18.00 12.20 -10.59
N PRO A 130 17.31 12.47 -11.71
CA PRO A 130 16.69 11.41 -12.54
C PRO A 130 17.67 10.38 -13.14
N THR A 131 18.97 10.65 -13.07
CA THR A 131 20.05 9.75 -13.49
C THR A 131 20.60 8.88 -12.36
N GLN A 132 20.31 9.24 -11.10
CA GLN A 132 20.71 8.47 -9.93
C GLN A 132 19.64 7.43 -9.63
N ARG A 133 20.04 6.17 -9.46
CA ARG A 133 19.14 5.08 -9.07
C ARG A 133 19.02 4.99 -7.56
N ARG A 134 17.91 4.46 -7.04
CA ARG A 134 17.86 4.01 -5.64
C ARG A 134 18.91 2.92 -5.38
N PRO A 135 19.45 2.81 -4.15
CA PRO A 135 20.29 1.69 -3.75
C PRO A 135 19.60 0.33 -3.99
N GLU A 136 18.31 0.23 -3.71
CA GLU A 136 17.50 -0.97 -3.91
C GLU A 136 17.41 -1.36 -5.38
N THR A 137 17.22 -0.38 -6.27
CA THR A 137 17.22 -0.59 -7.73
C THR A 137 18.60 -1.07 -8.18
N THR A 138 19.68 -0.48 -7.66
CA THR A 138 21.04 -0.87 -8.00
C THR A 138 21.34 -2.31 -7.56
N ALA A 139 20.97 -2.67 -6.33
CA ALA A 139 21.15 -4.02 -5.81
C ALA A 139 20.35 -5.07 -6.60
N LEU A 140 19.10 -4.75 -6.97
CA LEU A 140 18.24 -5.65 -7.71
C LEU A 140 18.70 -5.89 -9.15
N LEU A 141 19.38 -4.92 -9.77
CA LEU A 141 19.94 -5.05 -11.11
C LEU A 141 21.31 -5.73 -11.13
N ALA A 142 22.01 -5.88 -9.99
CA ALA A 142 23.32 -6.51 -9.93
C ALA A 142 23.40 -7.92 -10.56
N PRO A 143 22.41 -8.83 -10.41
CA PRO A 143 22.42 -10.13 -11.07
C PRO A 143 21.94 -10.10 -12.54
N VAL A 144 21.41 -8.97 -13.03
CA VAL A 144 20.86 -8.87 -14.38
C VAL A 144 22.00 -8.68 -15.39
N GLY A 145 21.90 -9.34 -16.55
CA GLY A 145 22.88 -9.22 -17.62
C GLY A 145 23.09 -7.75 -18.05
N PRO A 146 24.34 -7.25 -18.16
CA PRO A 146 24.61 -5.84 -18.46
C PRO A 146 24.03 -5.39 -19.81
N GLY A 147 23.91 -6.31 -20.76
CA GLY A 147 23.27 -6.04 -22.05
C GLY A 147 21.77 -5.69 -21.92
N ASP A 148 21.05 -6.38 -21.04
CA ASP A 148 19.62 -6.14 -20.81
C ASP A 148 19.39 -4.83 -20.05
N ILE A 149 20.26 -4.53 -19.06
CA ILE A 149 20.25 -3.23 -18.36
C ILE A 149 20.48 -2.11 -19.37
N ALA A 150 21.55 -2.19 -20.17
CA ALA A 150 21.89 -1.14 -21.13
C ALA A 150 20.80 -0.97 -22.20
N TRP A 151 20.16 -2.06 -22.63
CA TRP A 151 19.02 -2.00 -23.52
C TRP A 151 17.83 -1.28 -22.87
N ALA A 152 17.45 -1.67 -21.66
CA ALA A 152 16.32 -1.09 -20.94
C ALA A 152 16.53 0.41 -20.64
N GLU A 153 17.76 0.82 -20.32
CA GLU A 153 18.12 2.23 -20.16
C GLU A 153 17.97 3.05 -21.44
N ARG A 154 18.41 2.50 -22.59
CA ARG A 154 18.21 3.17 -23.89
C ARG A 154 16.74 3.28 -24.22
N PHE A 155 15.99 2.19 -24.02
CA PHE A 155 14.55 2.14 -24.28
C PHE A 155 13.79 3.15 -23.41
N THR A 156 14.04 3.14 -22.09
CA THR A 156 13.40 4.06 -21.13
C THR A 156 13.70 5.53 -21.48
N ARG A 157 14.95 5.84 -21.87
CA ARG A 157 15.32 7.19 -22.33
C ARG A 157 14.60 7.60 -23.61
N ALA A 158 14.47 6.68 -24.58
CA ALA A 158 13.78 6.95 -25.83
C ALA A 158 12.27 7.18 -25.65
N MET A 159 11.65 6.44 -24.72
CA MET A 159 10.22 6.59 -24.41
C MET A 159 9.89 7.89 -23.66
N GLY A 160 10.85 8.47 -22.93
CA GLY A 160 10.66 9.71 -22.19
C GLY A 160 9.70 9.58 -20.99
N VAL A 161 9.12 10.70 -20.55
CA VAL A 161 8.21 10.71 -19.40
C VAL A 161 6.82 10.20 -19.82
N PRO A 162 6.26 9.19 -19.15
CA PRO A 162 4.94 8.66 -19.47
C PRO A 162 3.84 9.72 -19.38
N ARG A 163 2.98 9.80 -20.40
CA ARG A 163 1.84 10.75 -20.43
C ARG A 163 0.72 10.41 -19.42
N ARG A 164 0.60 9.15 -18.99
CA ARG A 164 -0.47 8.66 -18.10
C ARG A 164 0.09 7.76 -16.99
N ALA A 165 0.60 8.37 -15.92
CA ALA A 165 1.20 7.65 -14.79
C ALA A 165 0.23 6.62 -14.15
N ARG A 166 -1.04 6.97 -13.95
CA ARG A 166 -2.04 6.05 -13.34
C ARG A 166 -2.25 4.76 -14.16
N GLY A 167 -2.25 4.87 -15.49
CA GLY A 167 -2.39 3.70 -16.37
C GLY A 167 -1.16 2.80 -16.32
N LEU A 168 0.02 3.41 -16.26
CA LEU A 168 1.29 2.71 -16.11
C LEU A 168 1.35 1.95 -14.77
N THR A 169 1.11 2.61 -13.64
CA THR A 169 1.26 1.99 -12.32
C THR A 169 0.34 0.79 -12.14
N ARG A 170 -0.90 0.88 -12.66
CA ARG A 170 -1.84 -0.25 -12.64
C ARG A 170 -1.35 -1.42 -13.49
N MET A 171 -0.94 -1.17 -14.73
CA MET A 171 -0.41 -2.21 -15.61
C MET A 171 0.84 -2.89 -15.02
N VAL A 172 1.76 -2.12 -14.42
CA VAL A 172 2.94 -2.68 -13.75
C VAL A 172 2.53 -3.57 -12.58
N VAL A 173 1.56 -3.18 -11.75
CA VAL A 173 1.03 -4.03 -10.67
C VAL A 173 0.43 -5.32 -11.22
N GLU A 174 -0.39 -5.25 -12.28
CA GLU A 174 -1.03 -6.43 -12.88
C GLU A 174 0.01 -7.43 -13.42
N VAL A 175 1.01 -6.94 -14.18
CA VAL A 175 2.11 -7.77 -14.68
C VAL A 175 2.93 -8.34 -13.53
N SER A 176 3.28 -7.50 -12.54
CA SER A 176 4.11 -7.93 -11.40
C SER A 176 3.46 -9.04 -10.59
N VAL A 177 2.16 -8.91 -10.31
CA VAL A 177 1.40 -9.94 -9.60
C VAL A 177 1.31 -11.22 -10.43
N ALA A 178 1.12 -11.12 -11.74
CA ALA A 178 1.10 -12.30 -12.61
C ALA A 178 2.46 -13.03 -12.63
N THR A 179 3.57 -12.30 -12.72
CA THR A 179 4.93 -12.87 -12.66
C THR A 179 5.17 -13.61 -11.34
N VAL A 180 4.84 -12.98 -10.21
CA VAL A 180 5.04 -13.63 -8.89
C VAL A 180 4.10 -14.82 -8.70
N ALA A 181 2.86 -14.74 -9.18
CA ALA A 181 1.91 -15.85 -9.08
C ALA A 181 2.29 -17.07 -9.92
N ALA A 182 3.12 -16.91 -10.95
CA ALA A 182 3.64 -18.02 -11.75
C ALA A 182 4.84 -18.72 -11.10
N ALA A 183 5.42 -18.14 -10.05
CA ALA A 183 6.62 -18.67 -9.39
C ALA A 183 6.30 -19.84 -8.44
N PRO A 184 7.27 -20.72 -8.17
CA PRO A 184 7.19 -21.63 -7.03
C PRO A 184 7.01 -20.85 -5.73
N HIS A 185 6.23 -21.39 -4.79
CA HIS A 185 5.91 -20.71 -3.52
C HIS A 185 5.29 -19.32 -3.70
N ALA A 186 4.44 -19.17 -4.73
CA ALA A 186 3.74 -17.93 -5.07
C ALA A 186 3.00 -17.29 -3.88
N ASP A 187 2.39 -18.09 -3.00
CA ASP A 187 1.63 -17.60 -1.84
C ASP A 187 2.47 -16.70 -0.94
N ASP A 188 3.61 -17.20 -0.46
CA ASP A 188 4.51 -16.46 0.43
C ASP A 188 5.06 -15.21 -0.27
N ALA A 189 5.40 -15.32 -1.55
CA ALA A 189 5.93 -14.20 -2.34
C ALA A 189 4.88 -13.10 -2.58
N LEU A 190 3.62 -13.47 -2.85
CA LEU A 190 2.52 -12.52 -3.01
C LEU A 190 2.16 -11.84 -1.68
N VAL A 191 2.14 -12.58 -0.57
CA VAL A 191 1.90 -12.03 0.77
C VAL A 191 3.04 -11.07 1.15
N ALA A 192 4.30 -11.43 0.87
CA ALA A 192 5.45 -10.56 1.09
C ALA A 192 5.38 -9.28 0.25
N MET A 193 5.00 -9.38 -1.03
CA MET A 193 4.80 -8.23 -1.92
C MET A 193 3.77 -7.24 -1.34
N LEU A 194 2.61 -7.76 -0.91
CA LEU A 194 1.57 -6.92 -0.32
C LEU A 194 2.03 -6.29 1.01
N THR A 195 2.69 -7.07 1.86
CA THR A 195 3.22 -6.61 3.15
C THR A 195 4.21 -5.45 2.96
N ASP A 196 5.14 -5.57 2.01
CA ASP A 196 6.10 -4.51 1.70
C ASP A 196 5.42 -3.27 1.12
N ALA A 197 4.37 -3.44 0.31
CA ALA A 197 3.61 -2.33 -0.27
C ALA A 197 2.83 -1.56 0.80
N VAL A 198 2.21 -2.28 1.76
CA VAL A 198 1.59 -1.71 2.95
C VAL A 198 2.63 -0.94 3.77
N GLY A 199 3.80 -1.54 4.04
CA GLY A 199 4.89 -0.89 4.76
C GLY A 199 5.41 0.37 4.06
N ALA A 200 5.46 0.37 2.73
CA ALA A 200 5.80 1.56 1.95
C ALA A 200 4.77 2.68 2.15
N CYS A 201 3.48 2.36 2.06
CA CYS A 201 2.41 3.34 2.27
C CYS A 201 2.38 3.88 3.71
N GLN A 202 2.65 3.05 4.71
CA GLN A 202 2.79 3.48 6.11
C GLN A 202 3.93 4.49 6.29
N ARG A 203 5.09 4.26 5.67
CA ARG A 203 6.22 5.21 5.71
C ARG A 203 5.85 6.54 5.06
N LEU A 204 5.17 6.52 3.91
CA LEU A 204 4.70 7.74 3.25
C LEU A 204 3.67 8.49 4.10
N SER A 205 2.74 7.77 4.73
CA SER A 205 1.75 8.35 5.65
C SER A 205 2.42 9.04 6.84
N GLY A 206 3.46 8.41 7.41
CA GLY A 206 4.23 9.02 8.51
C GLY A 206 5.00 10.28 8.09
N ARG A 207 5.52 10.33 6.85
CA ARG A 207 6.15 11.55 6.29
C ARG A 207 5.16 12.69 6.09
N ALA A 208 3.89 12.38 5.81
CA ALA A 208 2.82 13.35 5.62
C ALA A 208 2.23 13.88 6.94
N GLN A 209 2.51 13.22 8.08
CA GLN A 209 2.09 13.65 9.42
C GLN A 209 3.22 14.20 10.33
N PRO A 210 4.11 15.14 9.93
CA PRO A 210 5.10 15.67 10.87
C PRO A 210 4.55 16.68 11.91
N ASP A 211 3.30 17.15 11.79
CA ASP A 211 2.83 18.36 12.50
C ASP A 211 1.41 18.29 13.09
N ALA A 212 0.93 17.10 13.43
CA ALA A 212 -0.25 16.96 14.31
C ALA A 212 0.21 16.88 15.77
N ALA A 213 0.95 17.89 16.23
CA ALA A 213 1.20 18.08 17.65
C ALA A 213 -0.16 18.29 18.35
N LEU A 214 -0.39 17.47 19.39
CA LEU A 214 -1.55 17.52 20.28
C LEU A 214 -1.94 18.97 20.64
N PRO A 215 -3.24 19.33 20.69
CA PRO A 215 -3.65 20.58 21.31
C PRO A 215 -3.12 20.60 22.74
N SER A 216 -2.21 21.54 23.03
CA SER A 216 -1.77 21.82 24.38
C SER A 216 -3.00 22.09 25.24
N ALA A 217 -3.28 21.20 26.19
CA ALA A 217 -4.31 21.41 27.19
C ALA A 217 -3.99 22.73 27.91
N ALA A 218 -4.73 23.78 27.58
CA ALA A 218 -4.68 25.04 28.27
C ALA A 218 -4.93 24.76 29.76
N ARG A 219 -3.93 25.10 30.58
CA ARG A 219 -4.04 25.06 32.04
C ARG A 219 -5.18 25.98 32.44
N SER A 220 -6.29 25.41 32.86
CA SER A 220 -7.33 26.14 33.56
C SER A 220 -6.72 26.67 34.87
N GLY A 221 -6.51 27.98 34.92
CA GLY A 221 -6.13 28.67 36.13
C GLY A 221 -7.27 28.61 37.14
N ALA A 222 -7.27 27.58 37.99
CA ALA A 222 -8.05 27.57 39.21
C ALA A 222 -7.50 28.65 40.15
N ARG A 223 -8.17 29.80 40.22
CA ARG A 223 -8.00 30.75 41.34
C ARG A 223 -8.38 30.03 42.62
N GLN A 224 -7.39 29.67 43.43
CA GLN A 224 -7.62 29.31 44.83
C GLN A 224 -8.07 30.58 45.57
N GLN A 225 -9.34 30.61 45.98
CA GLN A 225 -9.81 31.54 46.99
C GLN A 225 -9.34 31.03 48.35
N VAL A 226 -8.56 31.86 49.05
CA VAL A 226 -8.17 31.66 50.45
C VAL A 226 -9.28 32.22 51.33
N PRO A 227 -9.87 31.46 52.29
CA PRO A 227 -10.82 32.02 53.23
C PRO A 227 -10.09 32.75 54.36
N THR A 228 -10.36 34.05 54.52
CA THR A 228 -9.91 34.82 55.69
C THR A 228 -10.85 34.56 56.86
N TRP A 229 -10.34 33.93 57.92
CA TRP A 229 -11.01 33.80 59.21
C TRP A 229 -10.92 35.13 59.98
N SER A 230 -12.06 35.74 60.28
CA SER A 230 -12.17 36.86 61.21
C SER A 230 -12.62 36.35 62.59
N GLY A 231 -11.67 36.17 63.51
CA GLY A 231 -11.93 36.02 64.93
C GLY A 231 -11.94 37.40 65.59
N SER A 232 -13.09 37.81 66.13
CA SER A 232 -13.27 39.03 66.92
C SER A 232 -12.84 38.76 68.37
N ALA A 233 -11.97 39.61 68.90
CA ALA A 233 -11.68 39.70 70.33
C ALA A 233 -12.05 41.12 70.80
N ALA A 234 -13.17 41.21 71.52
CA ALA A 234 -13.50 42.15 72.60
C ALA A 234 -15.01 42.01 72.90
#